data_AF-A0A087HJF5-F1
#
_entry.id   AF-A0A087HJF5-F1
#
_cell.length_a   1.000
_cell.length_b   1.000
_cell.length_c   1.000
_cell.angle_alpha   90.00
_cell.angle_beta   90.00
_cell.angle_gamma   90.00
#
_symmetry.space_group_name_H-M   'P 1'
#
loop_
_entity.id
_entity.type
_entity.pdbx_description
1 polymer ?
#
loop_
_entity_poly.entity_id
_entity_poly.type
_entity_poly.pdbx_seq_one_letter_code
_entity_poly.pdbx_strand_id
1 'polypeptide(L)'
;MGKQTNCQQNLKEKDLIKILPGQPSVNFKQYGGYVSVNESDGRFFYYYFVEAIKADSSPLVIWLNGGPGCSSLEGAFTENGPFRIHSDAKTLFRNPYSWNNEANMLYIESPAEDSTVS
;
A
#
# COMPACT_ATOMS: atom_id res chain seq x y z
N MET A 1 16.12 21.87 -16.11
CA MET A 1 16.07 20.71 -15.20
C MET A 1 15.38 21.17 -13.92
N GLY A 2 14.14 20.75 -13.60
CA GLY A 2 13.49 21.17 -12.33
C GLY A 2 11.97 21.43 -12.29
N LYS A 3 11.13 20.77 -13.11
CA LYS A 3 9.66 20.94 -13.02
C LYS A 3 8.85 19.69 -12.63
N GLN A 4 9.48 18.50 -12.55
CA GLN A 4 8.75 17.25 -12.27
C GLN A 4 8.46 17.01 -10.78
N THR A 5 9.21 17.64 -9.86
CA THR A 5 9.12 17.31 -8.42
C THR A 5 7.83 17.78 -7.74
N ASN A 6 7.23 18.88 -8.19
CA ASN A 6 6.08 19.50 -7.52
C ASN A 6 4.75 18.78 -7.82
N CYS A 7 4.53 18.31 -9.07
CA CYS A 7 3.29 17.59 -9.40
C CYS A 7 3.23 16.20 -8.76
N GLN A 8 4.36 15.50 -8.63
CA GLN A 8 4.40 14.17 -8.00
C GLN A 8 4.24 14.24 -6.47
N GLN A 9 4.75 15.30 -5.82
CA GLN A 9 4.51 15.51 -4.39
C GLN A 9 3.02 15.72 -4.08
N ASN A 10 2.32 16.51 -4.91
CA ASN A 10 0.87 16.70 -4.79
C ASN A 10 0.04 15.42 -5.02
N LEU A 11 0.57 14.42 -5.73
CA LEU A 11 -0.09 13.13 -5.93
C LEU A 11 0.11 12.22 -4.70
N LYS A 12 1.34 12.12 -4.18
CA LYS A 12 1.63 11.34 -2.97
C LYS A 12 0.82 11.82 -1.77
N GLU A 13 0.62 13.13 -1.62
CA GLU A 13 -0.17 13.68 -0.52
C GLU A 13 -1.67 13.34 -0.61
N LYS A 14 -2.22 13.22 -1.83
CA LYS A 14 -3.62 12.82 -2.04
C LYS A 14 -3.88 11.38 -1.62
N ASP A 15 -2.88 10.52 -1.79
CA ASP A 15 -2.98 9.10 -1.47
C ASP A 15 -2.69 8.82 0.01
N LEU A 16 -2.38 9.84 0.84
CA LEU A 16 -2.07 9.66 2.26
C LEU A 16 -3.28 9.13 3.04
N ILE A 17 -3.12 7.94 3.62
CA ILE A 17 -4.10 7.36 4.54
C ILE A 17 -3.80 7.90 5.95
N LYS A 18 -4.65 8.81 6.42
CA LYS A 18 -4.52 9.40 7.77
C LYS A 18 -4.71 8.36 8.87
N ILE A 19 -5.76 7.54 8.76
CA ILE A 19 -6.08 6.45 9.67
C ILE A 19 -7.03 5.47 8.95
N LEU A 20 -6.76 4.17 9.05
CA LEU A 20 -7.71 3.14 8.61
C LEU A 20 -8.79 2.94 9.68
N PRO A 21 -10.02 2.56 9.29
CA PRO A 21 -11.04 2.16 10.25
C PRO A 21 -10.52 1.08 11.21
N GLY A 22 -10.71 1.28 12.52
CA GLY A 22 -10.29 0.31 13.53
C GLY A 22 -8.77 0.21 13.76
N GLN A 23 -7.97 1.10 13.18
CA GLN A 23 -6.51 1.09 13.29
C GLN A 23 -6.00 1.60 14.64
N PRO A 24 -4.99 0.95 15.27
CA PRO A 24 -4.31 1.50 16.42
C PRO A 24 -3.39 2.67 16.04
N SER A 25 -2.95 3.45 17.03
CA SER A 25 -1.99 4.54 16.80
C SER A 25 -0.68 4.01 16.20
N VAL A 26 -0.13 4.70 15.20
CA VAL A 26 1.12 4.37 14.48
C VAL A 26 2.02 5.59 14.28
N ASN A 27 3.31 5.31 14.06
CA ASN A 27 4.37 6.30 13.86
C ASN A 27 5.02 6.21 12.47
N PHE A 28 4.35 5.58 11.51
CA PHE A 28 4.74 5.52 10.10
C PHE A 28 3.61 6.06 9.23
N LYS A 29 3.94 6.54 8.03
CA LYS A 29 2.93 6.95 7.05
C LYS A 29 2.56 5.78 6.17
N GLN A 30 1.35 5.86 5.64
CA GLN A 30 0.79 4.86 4.75
C GLN A 30 -0.03 5.55 3.67
N TYR A 31 -0.06 4.93 2.51
CA TYR A 31 -0.60 5.51 1.30
C TYR A 31 -1.37 4.44 0.53
N GLY A 32 -2.46 4.85 -0.09
CA GLY A 32 -3.25 3.97 -0.94
C GLY A 32 -3.84 4.75 -2.10
N GLY A 33 -3.70 4.23 -3.29
CA GLY A 33 -4.09 4.93 -4.50
C GLY A 33 -4.01 4.06 -5.74
N TYR A 34 -4.25 4.68 -6.89
CA TYR A 34 -4.25 4.02 -8.19
C TYR A 34 -3.17 4.60 -9.08
N VAL A 35 -2.44 3.71 -9.77
CA VAL A 35 -1.47 4.08 -10.81
C VAL A 35 -1.96 3.53 -12.14
N SER A 36 -2.08 4.40 -13.14
CA SER A 36 -2.46 4.00 -14.50
C SER A 36 -1.33 3.21 -15.15
N VAL A 37 -1.66 2.06 -15.77
CA VAL A 37 -0.71 1.28 -16.57
C VAL A 37 -0.35 2.00 -17.86
N ASN A 38 -1.36 2.61 -18.47
CA ASN A 38 -1.28 3.45 -19.64
C ASN A 38 -2.47 4.41 -19.63
N GLU A 39 -2.20 5.70 -19.81
CA GLU A 39 -3.20 6.77 -19.74
C GLU A 39 -4.37 6.55 -20.72
N SER A 40 -4.13 5.83 -21.83
CA SER A 40 -5.14 5.54 -22.86
C SER A 40 -5.99 4.29 -22.62
N ASP A 41 -5.55 3.37 -21.75
CA ASP A 41 -6.09 1.99 -21.74
C ASP A 41 -7.12 1.74 -20.64
N GLY A 42 -7.43 2.74 -19.80
CA GLY A 42 -8.40 2.60 -18.72
C GLY A 42 -8.05 1.51 -17.68
N ARG A 43 -6.77 1.09 -17.61
CA ARG A 43 -6.29 0.05 -16.69
C ARG A 43 -5.45 0.62 -15.57
N PHE A 44 -5.70 0.17 -14.35
CA PHE A 44 -5.06 0.71 -13.14
C PHE A 44 -4.57 -0.41 -12.21
N PHE A 45 -3.44 -0.17 -11.56
CA PHE A 45 -3.03 -0.93 -10.39
C PHE A 45 -3.45 -0.17 -9.14
N TYR A 46 -4.15 -0.84 -8.22
CA TYR A 46 -4.24 -0.35 -6.86
C TYR A 46 -2.95 -0.69 -6.11
N TYR A 47 -2.46 0.24 -5.29
CA TYR A 47 -1.33 0.00 -4.41
C TYR A 47 -1.66 0.38 -2.97
N TYR A 48 -1.06 -0.37 -2.04
CA TYR A 48 -0.97 0.01 -0.63
C TYR A 48 0.51 0.08 -0.24
N PHE A 49 0.95 1.24 0.23
CA PHE A 49 2.33 1.50 0.60
C PHE A 49 2.42 1.88 2.08
N VAL A 50 3.38 1.30 2.80
CA VAL A 50 3.64 1.60 4.21
C VAL A 50 5.12 1.91 4.39
N GLU A 51 5.41 3.07 4.97
CA GLU A 51 6.79 3.48 5.24
C GLU A 51 7.41 2.59 6.33
N ALA A 52 8.72 2.43 6.25
CA ALA A 52 9.50 1.73 7.26
C ALA A 52 9.42 2.46 8.61
N ILE A 53 9.37 1.72 9.70
CA ILE A 53 9.47 2.28 11.05
C ILE A 53 10.91 2.75 11.33
N LYS A 54 11.91 2.02 10.80
CA LYS A 54 13.31 2.45 10.83
C LYS A 54 13.59 3.49 9.75
N ALA A 55 14.39 4.51 10.09
CA ALA A 55 14.59 5.72 9.31
C ALA A 55 15.47 5.58 8.04
N ASP A 56 15.23 6.51 7.11
CA ASP A 56 15.91 7.02 5.90
C ASP A 56 16.68 6.11 4.93
N SER A 57 17.22 4.96 5.36
CA SER A 57 17.98 4.04 4.50
C SER A 57 17.32 2.68 4.29
N SER A 58 16.09 2.51 4.81
CA SER A 58 15.32 1.29 4.69
C SER A 58 15.00 0.98 3.21
N PRO A 59 15.23 -0.28 2.74
CA PRO A 59 15.01 -0.64 1.34
C PRO A 59 13.52 -0.55 0.96
N LEU A 60 13.24 -0.42 -0.34
CA LEU A 60 11.91 -0.64 -0.88
C LEU A 60 11.74 -2.13 -1.20
N VAL A 61 10.69 -2.74 -0.67
CA VAL A 61 10.29 -4.12 -0.97
C VAL A 61 8.94 -4.09 -1.67
N ILE A 62 8.88 -4.71 -2.84
CA ILE A 62 7.64 -4.92 -3.59
C ILE A 62 7.12 -6.32 -3.24
N TRP A 63 5.87 -6.39 -2.80
CA TRP A 63 5.17 -7.63 -2.48
C TRP A 63 4.06 -7.90 -3.47
N LEU A 64 4.06 -9.11 -4.02
CA LEU A 64 3.06 -9.61 -4.97
C LEU A 64 2.58 -10.96 -4.49
N ASN A 65 1.29 -11.07 -4.16
CA ASN A 65 0.68 -12.39 -3.98
C ASN A 65 0.54 -13.09 -5.33
N GLY A 66 0.71 -14.41 -5.31
CA GLY A 66 0.70 -15.25 -6.50
C GLY A 66 -0.69 -15.79 -6.85
N GLY A 67 -0.74 -16.73 -7.79
CA GLY A 67 -1.99 -17.20 -8.41
C GLY A 67 -2.54 -16.18 -9.42
N PRO A 68 -3.34 -16.60 -10.41
CA PRO A 68 -4.05 -15.61 -11.22
C PRO A 68 -5.21 -15.03 -10.39
N GLY A 69 -5.07 -13.77 -9.94
CA GLY A 69 -6.16 -12.98 -9.36
C GLY A 69 -6.28 -12.97 -7.83
N CYS A 70 -5.29 -13.47 -7.06
CA CYS A 70 -5.27 -13.25 -5.62
C CYS A 70 -4.73 -11.85 -5.29
N SER A 71 -5.33 -11.23 -4.27
CA SER A 71 -5.04 -9.86 -3.84
C SER A 71 -3.72 -9.80 -3.06
N SER A 72 -2.85 -8.84 -3.38
CA SER A 72 -1.66 -8.56 -2.57
C SER A 72 -1.99 -7.86 -1.24
N LEU A 73 -3.20 -7.32 -1.10
CA LEU A 73 -3.71 -6.86 0.19
C LEU A 73 -3.93 -8.02 1.17
N GLU A 74 -4.10 -9.25 0.68
CA GLU A 74 -4.02 -10.44 1.55
C GLU A 74 -2.68 -10.44 2.28
N GLY A 75 -1.56 -10.34 1.55
CA GLY A 75 -0.23 -10.25 2.15
C GLY A 75 -0.08 -9.10 3.16
N ALA A 76 -0.66 -7.95 2.84
CA ALA A 76 -0.64 -6.78 3.72
C ALA A 76 -1.36 -7.01 5.06
N PHE A 77 -2.52 -7.68 5.06
CA PHE A 77 -3.37 -7.78 6.25
C PHE A 77 -3.34 -9.16 6.93
N THR A 78 -2.78 -10.19 6.28
CA THR A 78 -2.75 -11.57 6.80
C THR A 78 -1.33 -12.14 6.90
N GLU A 79 -0.35 -11.67 6.10
CA GLU A 79 0.99 -12.28 6.04
C GLU A 79 2.12 -11.46 6.65
N ASN A 80 2.45 -10.27 6.15
CA ASN A 80 3.67 -9.56 6.58
C ASN A 80 3.54 -8.04 6.71
N GLY A 81 2.37 -7.48 6.43
CA GLY A 81 2.13 -6.06 6.64
C GLY A 81 1.93 -5.65 8.10
N PRO A 82 1.71 -4.34 8.33
CA PRO A 82 1.78 -3.71 9.64
C PRO A 82 0.62 -4.08 10.57
N PHE A 83 -0.49 -4.56 9.99
CA PHE A 83 -1.72 -4.81 10.71
C PHE A 83 -2.22 -6.22 10.47
N ARG A 84 -2.99 -6.70 11.45
CA ARG A 84 -3.83 -7.89 11.38
C ARG A 84 -5.26 -7.53 11.68
N ILE A 85 -6.17 -8.24 11.05
CA ILE A 85 -7.60 -8.09 11.26
C ILE A 85 -7.99 -8.91 12.51
N HIS A 86 -8.69 -8.28 13.45
CA HIS A 86 -9.28 -8.98 14.58
C HIS A 86 -10.41 -9.91 14.13
N SER A 87 -10.79 -10.88 14.98
CA SER A 87 -11.89 -11.80 14.70
C SER A 87 -13.26 -11.12 14.53
N ASP A 88 -13.38 -9.84 14.91
CA ASP A 88 -14.58 -9.04 14.68
C ASP A 88 -14.71 -8.51 13.26
N ALA A 89 -13.68 -8.71 12.41
CA ALA A 89 -13.56 -8.21 11.03
C ALA A 89 -13.74 -6.69 10.89
N LYS A 90 -13.55 -5.93 11.97
CA LYS A 90 -13.79 -4.49 12.05
C LYS A 90 -12.61 -3.72 12.61
N THR A 91 -11.83 -4.34 13.49
CA THR A 91 -10.69 -3.71 14.14
C THR A 91 -9.37 -4.32 13.70
N LEU A 92 -8.31 -3.52 13.79
CA LEU A 92 -6.96 -3.92 13.46
C LEU A 92 -6.09 -3.97 14.72
N PHE A 93 -5.11 -4.86 14.75
CA PHE A 93 -4.02 -4.83 15.72
C PHE A 93 -2.67 -4.82 15.00
N ARG A 94 -1.64 -4.29 15.68
CA ARG A 94 -0.28 -4.26 15.12
C ARG A 94 0.26 -5.68 14.97
N ASN A 95 0.87 -5.95 13.83
CA ASN A 95 1.70 -7.13 13.63
C ASN A 95 3.12 -6.87 14.18
N PRO A 96 3.53 -7.50 15.30
CA PRO A 96 4.87 -7.28 15.86
C PRO A 96 5.99 -7.78 14.92
N TYR A 97 5.68 -8.67 13.99
CA TYR A 97 6.63 -9.24 13.02
C TYR A 97 6.46 -8.64 11.61
N SER A 98 5.89 -7.44 11.52
CA SER A 98 5.72 -6.74 10.26
C SER A 98 7.06 -6.50 9.57
N TRP A 99 7.10 -6.71 8.25
CA TRP A 99 8.29 -6.40 7.46
C TRP A 99 8.54 -4.90 7.36
N ASN A 100 7.51 -4.06 7.60
CA ASN A 100 7.70 -2.61 7.66
C ASN A 100 8.50 -2.14 8.90
N ASN A 101 8.86 -3.06 9.80
CA ASN A 101 9.86 -2.78 10.84
C ASN A 101 11.24 -2.45 10.22
N GLU A 102 11.57 -3.02 9.05
CA GLU A 102 12.90 -2.95 8.43
C GLU A 102 12.89 -2.36 7.01
N ALA A 103 11.73 -2.36 6.33
CA ALA A 103 11.62 -1.97 4.92
C ALA A 103 10.40 -1.08 4.63
N ASN A 104 10.48 -0.31 3.56
CA ASN A 104 9.31 0.34 2.97
C ASN A 104 8.56 -0.72 2.15
N MET A 105 7.32 -1.05 2.49
CA MET A 105 6.58 -2.14 1.86
C MET A 105 5.57 -1.58 0.86
N LEU A 106 5.62 -2.06 -0.38
CA LEU A 106 4.67 -1.75 -1.45
C LEU A 106 3.92 -3.01 -1.87
N TYR A 107 2.64 -3.08 -1.56
CA TYR A 107 1.71 -4.12 -1.98
C TYR A 107 0.96 -3.66 -3.23
N ILE A 108 0.92 -4.48 -4.27
CA ILE A 108 0.31 -4.11 -5.57
C ILE A 108 -0.74 -5.15 -5.94
N GLU A 109 -1.98 -4.72 -6.13
CA GLU A 109 -3.03 -5.56 -6.71
C GLU A 109 -2.67 -5.84 -8.17
N SER A 110 -2.58 -7.11 -8.54
CA SER A 110 -2.22 -7.53 -9.90
C SER A 110 -3.02 -8.77 -10.31
N PRO A 111 -3.50 -8.87 -11.57
CA PRO A 111 -3.26 -7.96 -12.69
C PRO A 111 -4.03 -6.62 -12.58
N ALA A 112 -3.72 -5.68 -13.46
CA ALA A 112 -4.39 -4.38 -13.47
C ALA A 112 -5.89 -4.52 -13.71
N GLU A 113 -6.68 -3.76 -12.96
CA GLU A 113 -8.13 -3.67 -13.08
C GLU A 113 -8.51 -2.82 -14.28
N ASP A 114 -9.61 -3.16 -14.94
CA ASP A 114 -10.18 -2.39 -16.06
C ASP A 114 -11.34 -1.52 -15.54
N SER A 115 -11.20 -0.20 -15.70
CA SER A 115 -12.19 0.81 -15.30
C SER A 115 -13.55 0.69 -15.99
N THR A 116 -13.66 -0.12 -17.04
CA THR A 116 -14.92 -0.36 -17.75
C THR A 116 -15.74 -1.53 -17.19
N VAL A 117 -15.23 -2.23 -16.17
CA VAL A 117 -15.83 -3.48 -15.65
C VAL A 117 -16.29 -3.36 -14.19
N SER A 118 -16.47 -2.14 -13.67
CA SER A 118 -17.00 -1.86 -12.32
C SER A 118 -18.46 -1.38 -12.32
#